data_AF-A8XRV3-F1
#
_entry.id   AF-A8XRV3-F1
#
_cell.length_a   1.000
_cell.length_b   1.000
_cell.length_c   1.000
_cell.angle_alpha   90.00
_cell.angle_beta   90.00
_cell.angle_gamma   90.00
#
_symmetry.space_group_name_H-M   'P 1'
#
loop_
_entity.id
_entity.type
_entity.pdbx_description
1 polymer ?
#
loop_
_entity_poly.entity_id
_entity_poly.type
_entity_poly.pdbx_seq_one_letter_code
_entity_poly.pdbx_strand_id
1 'polypeptide(L)'
;MIRNQTNCGSCWAFGAAEVISDRICIVTKGARQPIISPTDMLDCCGEYCGYGCDGCPKAVTPKCALSCQSKYNTEYAKDKNFGSSAYYVGRNFSVIQTEIMTNGPVEASFTVYEDFYIYKKGVYQYTAGEVLGGHAIKIIGWGTENGTDY
;
A
#
# COMPACT_ATOMS: atom_id res chain seq x y z
N MET A 1 3.98 3.75 10.30
CA MET A 1 2.58 3.94 10.73
C MET A 1 1.74 2.88 10.05
N ILE A 2 0.76 2.29 10.75
CA ILE A 2 -0.24 1.38 10.16
C ILE A 2 -1.50 2.19 9.87
N ARG A 3 -2.02 2.14 8.64
CA ARG A 3 -3.20 2.90 8.22
C ARG A 3 -4.44 2.02 8.14
N ASN A 4 -5.61 2.64 8.02
CA ASN A 4 -6.91 1.97 7.92
C ASN A 4 -7.67 2.46 6.68
N GLN A 5 -7.96 1.57 5.75
CA GLN A 5 -8.70 1.88 4.52
C GLN A 5 -10.21 2.03 4.73
N THR A 6 -10.72 1.73 5.93
CA THR A 6 -12.15 1.76 6.30
C THR A 6 -12.99 0.84 5.39
N ASN A 7 -14.28 1.14 5.20
CA ASN A 7 -15.15 0.36 4.33
C ASN A 7 -15.05 0.85 2.87
N CYS A 8 -13.87 0.69 2.27
CA CYS A 8 -13.55 1.07 0.89
C CYS A 8 -12.48 0.11 0.35
N GLY A 9 -12.62 -0.36 -0.89
CA GLY A 9 -11.68 -1.28 -1.56
C GLY A 9 -10.34 -0.66 -1.96
N SER A 10 -9.83 0.32 -1.20
CA SER A 10 -8.69 1.16 -1.55
C SER A 10 -7.33 0.61 -1.12
N CYS A 11 -7.20 -0.70 -0.84
CA CYS A 11 -5.94 -1.30 -0.37
C CYS A 11 -4.76 -0.98 -1.30
N TRP A 12 -4.99 -0.97 -2.62
CA TRP A 12 -4.01 -0.62 -3.65
C TRP A 12 -3.49 0.82 -3.53
N ALA A 13 -4.35 1.78 -3.15
CA ALA A 13 -3.93 3.16 -2.95
C ALA A 13 -3.15 3.31 -1.63
N PHE A 14 -3.52 2.52 -0.63
CA PHE A 14 -2.88 2.52 0.68
C PHE A 14 -1.48 1.89 0.63
N GLY A 15 -1.33 0.71 0.03
CA GLY A 15 -0.05 0.05 -0.17
C GLY A 15 0.95 0.94 -0.90
N ALA A 16 0.54 1.48 -2.06
CA ALA A 16 1.33 2.43 -2.84
C ALA A 16 1.73 3.69 -2.04
N ALA A 17 0.78 4.38 -1.42
CA ALA A 17 1.07 5.61 -0.68
C ALA A 17 1.99 5.38 0.52
N GLU A 18 1.83 4.25 1.22
CA GLU A 18 2.71 3.86 2.32
C GLU A 18 4.14 3.59 1.85
N VAL A 19 4.31 2.81 0.78
CA VAL A 19 5.62 2.51 0.19
C VAL A 19 6.30 3.79 -0.29
N ILE A 20 5.59 4.67 -0.99
CA ILE A 20 6.16 5.92 -1.51
C ILE A 20 6.58 6.83 -0.34
N SER A 21 5.78 6.92 0.73
CA SER A 21 6.14 7.69 1.93
C SER A 21 7.47 7.21 2.52
N ASP A 22 7.60 5.89 2.70
CA ASP A 22 8.80 5.27 3.27
C ASP A 22 10.01 5.48 2.35
N ARG A 23 9.85 5.26 1.04
CA ARG A 23 10.93 5.40 0.05
C ARG A 23 11.43 6.84 -0.08
N ILE A 24 10.56 7.85 0.02
CA ILE A 24 11.00 9.26 0.04
C ILE A 24 11.88 9.52 1.27
N CYS A 25 11.51 9.02 2.45
CA CYS A 25 12.34 9.14 3.64
C CYS A 25 13.70 8.45 3.46
N ILE A 26 13.70 7.23 2.95
CA ILE A 26 14.92 6.43 2.77
C ILE A 26 15.88 7.10 1.78
N VAL A 27 15.41 7.44 0.58
CA VAL A 27 16.27 8.01 -0.47
C VAL A 27 16.80 9.40 -0.12
N THR A 28 16.03 10.18 0.64
CA THR A 28 16.44 11.50 1.12
C THR A 28 17.23 11.46 2.42
N LYS A 29 17.55 10.26 2.93
CA LYS A 29 18.26 10.05 4.20
C LYS A 29 17.60 10.79 5.38
N GLY A 30 16.27 10.77 5.41
CA GLY A 30 15.46 11.41 6.44
C GLY A 30 15.22 12.91 6.25
N ALA A 31 15.78 13.55 5.21
CA ALA A 31 15.57 14.98 4.98
C ALA A 31 14.11 15.32 4.63
N ARG A 32 13.35 14.37 4.06
CA ARG A 32 11.93 14.52 3.76
C ARG A 32 11.15 13.33 4.29
N GLN A 33 10.11 13.58 5.07
CA GLN A 33 9.25 12.52 5.64
C GLN A 33 7.76 12.79 5.36
N PRO A 34 7.35 12.93 4.09
CA PRO A 34 5.96 13.19 3.78
C PRO A 34 5.09 11.96 4.08
N ILE A 35 3.86 12.21 4.51
CA ILE A 35 2.81 11.20 4.59
C ILE A 35 1.98 11.36 3.32
N ILE A 36 2.23 10.51 2.31
CA ILE A 36 1.53 10.60 1.03
C ILE A 36 0.05 10.28 1.20
N SER A 37 -0.81 11.09 0.59
CA SER A 37 -2.26 10.96 0.64
C SER A 37 -2.72 9.75 -0.20
N PRO A 38 -3.28 8.70 0.42
CA PRO A 38 -3.88 7.59 -0.34
C PRO A 38 -5.20 8.03 -0.97
N THR A 39 -5.88 9.03 -0.38
CA THR A 39 -7.13 9.58 -0.90
C THR A 39 -6.92 10.25 -2.26
N ASP A 40 -5.85 11.03 -2.41
CA ASP A 40 -5.50 11.68 -3.68
C ASP A 40 -5.20 10.65 -4.79
N MET A 41 -4.58 9.53 -4.45
CA MET A 41 -4.40 8.42 -5.40
C MET A 41 -5.74 7.75 -5.73
N LEU A 42 -6.56 7.52 -4.70
CA LEU A 42 -7.86 6.85 -4.78
C LEU A 42 -8.86 7.59 -5.66
N ASP A 43 -9.01 8.90 -5.47
CA ASP A 43 -10.08 9.69 -6.09
C ASP A 43 -9.66 10.44 -7.36
N CYS A 44 -8.37 10.75 -7.54
CA CYS A 44 -7.88 11.53 -8.69
C CYS A 44 -7.15 10.71 -9.76
N CYS A 45 -6.77 9.45 -9.52
CA CYS A 45 -6.14 8.64 -10.58
C CYS A 45 -7.13 8.26 -11.69
N GLY A 46 -8.41 8.14 -11.35
CA GLY A 46 -9.45 7.68 -12.28
C GLY A 46 -9.24 6.23 -12.73
N GLU A 47 -9.79 5.91 -13.90
CA GLU A 47 -9.84 4.53 -14.43
C GLU A 47 -8.46 3.88 -14.64
N TYR A 48 -7.39 4.68 -14.74
CA TYR A 48 -6.01 4.17 -14.85
C TYR A 48 -5.58 3.33 -13.65
N CYS A 49 -6.09 3.63 -12.45
CA CYS A 49 -5.83 2.86 -11.24
C CYS A 49 -7.00 1.92 -10.86
N GLY A 50 -8.05 1.87 -11.68
CA GLY A 50 -9.28 1.12 -11.41
C GLY A 50 -10.42 2.02 -10.94
N TYR A 51 -11.31 1.46 -10.10
CA TYR A 51 -12.61 2.06 -9.79
C TYR A 51 -12.74 2.50 -8.32
N GLY A 52 -11.66 3.04 -7.76
CA GLY A 52 -11.68 3.65 -6.44
C GLY A 52 -11.97 2.67 -5.30
N CYS A 53 -13.12 2.84 -4.65
CA CYS A 53 -13.60 2.03 -3.53
C CYS A 53 -14.29 0.72 -3.92
N ASP A 54 -14.37 0.40 -5.22
CA ASP A 54 -14.97 -0.84 -5.71
C ASP A 54 -14.39 -2.09 -5.01
N GLY A 55 -15.23 -3.12 -4.87
CA GLY A 55 -14.94 -4.30 -4.05
C GLY A 55 -15.47 -4.23 -2.62
N CYS A 56 -15.99 -3.08 -2.16
CA CYS A 56 -16.71 -2.96 -0.90
C CYS A 56 -18.18 -2.58 -1.12
N PRO A 57 -19.16 -3.41 -0.66
CA PRO A 57 -20.57 -3.07 -0.77
C PRO A 57 -20.90 -1.74 -0.08
N LYS A 58 -21.63 -0.88 -0.79
CA LYS A 58 -22.07 0.46 -0.32
C LYS A 58 -20.95 1.50 -0.17
N ALA A 59 -19.71 1.18 -0.55
CA ALA A 59 -18.66 2.18 -0.60
C ALA A 59 -18.85 3.09 -1.82
N VAL A 60 -18.65 4.40 -1.64
CA VAL A 60 -18.70 5.38 -2.71
C VAL A 60 -17.34 6.05 -2.79
N THR A 61 -16.71 5.98 -3.96
CA THR A 61 -15.47 6.71 -4.22
C THR A 61 -15.75 8.21 -4.15
N PRO A 62 -15.03 8.97 -3.30
CA PRO A 62 -15.13 10.42 -3.30
C PRO A 62 -14.80 11.02 -4.68
N LYS A 63 -15.31 12.22 -4.96
CA LYS A 63 -14.87 12.97 -6.14
C LYS A 63 -13.47 13.50 -5.90
N CYS A 64 -12.60 13.41 -6.91
CA CYS A 64 -11.28 14.03 -6.90
C CYS A 64 -11.35 15.49 -6.44
N ALA A 65 -10.63 15.80 -5.37
CA ALA A 65 -10.51 17.15 -4.83
C ALA A 65 -9.11 17.71 -5.13
N LEU A 66 -9.01 18.64 -6.07
CA LEU A 66 -7.76 19.31 -6.44
C LEU A 66 -7.39 20.46 -5.49
N SER A 67 -7.62 20.25 -4.19
CA SER A 67 -7.45 21.25 -3.13
C SER A 67 -7.11 20.59 -1.80
N CYS A 68 -6.23 21.21 -1.03
CA CYS A 68 -5.94 20.77 0.33
C CYS A 68 -7.04 21.20 1.31
N GLN A 69 -7.08 20.56 2.48
CA GLN A 69 -7.92 20.99 3.60
C GLN A 69 -7.62 22.45 3.99
N SER A 70 -8.64 23.19 4.43
CA SER A 70 -8.57 24.66 4.63
C SER A 70 -7.49 25.14 5.60
N LYS A 71 -7.05 24.30 6.55
CA LYS A 71 -6.01 24.63 7.54
C LYS A 71 -4.60 24.22 7.12
N TYR A 72 -4.44 23.71 5.89
CA TYR A 72 -3.15 23.31 5.36
C TYR A 72 -2.52 24.45 4.57
N ASN A 73 -1.28 24.79 4.91
CA ASN A 73 -0.64 26.01 4.44
C ASN A 73 -0.01 25.88 3.04
N THR A 74 0.13 24.66 2.52
CA THR A 74 0.71 24.41 1.21
C THR A 74 -0.41 24.25 0.18
N GLU A 75 -0.28 24.93 -0.96
CA GLU A 75 -1.19 24.74 -2.09
C GLU A 75 -1.09 23.32 -2.65
N TYR A 76 -2.23 22.74 -3.06
CA TYR A 76 -2.32 21.38 -3.59
C TYR A 76 -1.28 21.07 -4.68
N ALA A 77 -1.13 21.97 -5.67
CA ALA A 77 -0.18 21.76 -6.76
C ALA A 77 1.29 21.77 -6.29
N LYS A 78 1.61 22.53 -5.24
CA LYS A 78 2.96 22.64 -4.66
C LYS A 78 3.29 21.48 -3.71
N ASP A 79 2.28 20.82 -3.16
CA ASP A 79 2.42 19.70 -2.24
C ASP A 79 2.59 18.34 -2.94
N LYS A 80 2.46 18.30 -4.27
CA LYS A 80 2.62 17.08 -5.06
C LYS A 80 4.04 16.52 -4.97
N ASN A 81 4.11 15.20 -4.81
CA ASN A 81 5.36 14.44 -4.78
C ASN A 81 5.40 13.53 -6.00
N PHE A 82 6.46 13.62 -6.79
CA PHE A 82 6.60 12.85 -8.02
C PHE A 82 7.70 11.80 -7.84
N GLY A 83 7.36 10.54 -8.11
CA GLY A 83 8.34 9.46 -8.21
C GLY A 83 9.18 9.61 -9.47
N SER A 84 10.42 9.12 -9.44
CA SER A 84 11.30 9.11 -10.61
C SER A 84 10.96 8.01 -11.61
N SER A 85 10.52 6.84 -11.12
CA SER A 85 10.16 5.68 -11.94
C SER A 85 9.25 4.73 -11.15
N ALA A 86 8.54 3.87 -11.88
CA ALA A 86 7.80 2.73 -11.35
C ALA A 86 8.19 1.48 -12.14
N TYR A 87 8.38 0.35 -11.47
CA TYR A 87 8.84 -0.89 -12.10
C TYR A 87 8.34 -2.12 -11.34
N TYR A 88 8.38 -3.25 -12.03
CA TYR A 88 8.02 -4.56 -11.47
C TYR A 88 9.25 -5.22 -10.84
N VAL A 89 9.05 -5.78 -9.65
CA VAL A 89 10.03 -6.61 -8.95
C VAL A 89 9.70 -8.08 -9.22
N GLY A 90 10.68 -8.87 -9.66
CA GLY A 90 10.48 -10.29 -9.93
C GLY A 90 9.98 -11.06 -8.69
N ARG A 91 9.20 -12.13 -8.89
CA ARG A 91 8.60 -12.92 -7.79
C ARG A 91 9.59 -13.81 -7.03
N ASN A 92 10.88 -13.70 -7.33
CA ASN A 92 11.90 -14.52 -6.69
C ASN A 92 12.23 -13.92 -5.31
N PHE A 93 12.28 -14.78 -4.29
CA PHE A 93 12.53 -14.37 -2.91
C PHE A 93 13.79 -13.49 -2.77
N SER A 94 14.92 -13.93 -3.33
CA SER A 94 16.18 -13.18 -3.26
C SER A 94 16.14 -11.83 -3.99
N VAL A 95 15.35 -11.72 -5.06
CA VAL A 95 15.16 -10.46 -5.79
C VAL A 95 14.36 -9.47 -4.95
N ILE A 96 13.28 -9.93 -4.30
CA ILE A 96 12.46 -9.10 -3.42
C ILE A 96 13.26 -8.65 -2.19
N GLN A 97 14.04 -9.57 -1.59
CA GLN A 97 14.91 -9.24 -0.47
C GLN A 97 15.94 -8.16 -0.86
N THR A 98 16.59 -8.32 -2.01
CA THR A 98 17.56 -7.36 -2.52
C THR A 98 16.91 -5.99 -2.74
N GLU A 99 15.71 -5.96 -3.32
CA GLU A 99 14.95 -4.72 -3.52
C GLU A 99 14.64 -4.01 -2.21
N ILE A 100 14.14 -4.75 -1.21
CA ILE A 100 13.79 -4.16 0.10
C ILE A 100 15.03 -3.66 0.83
N MET A 101 16.14 -4.39 0.79
CA MET A 101 17.41 -3.96 1.41
C MET A 101 18.01 -2.73 0.74
N THR A 102 17.85 -2.61 -0.58
CA THR A 102 18.49 -1.53 -1.34
C THR A 102 17.64 -0.26 -1.37
N ASN A 103 16.33 -0.42 -1.58
CA ASN A 103 15.42 0.68 -1.89
C ASN A 103 14.31 0.87 -0.86
N GLY A 104 14.17 -0.03 0.11
CA GLY A 104 13.12 0.00 1.12
C GLY A 104 11.86 -0.77 0.73
N PRO A 105 10.77 -0.64 1.53
CA PRO A 105 9.55 -1.43 1.39
C PRO A 105 9.00 -1.50 -0.04
N VAL A 106 8.30 -2.58 -0.36
CA VAL A 106 7.64 -2.81 -1.65
C VAL A 106 6.14 -3.03 -1.47
N GLU A 107 5.36 -2.70 -2.50
CA GLU A 107 3.96 -3.08 -2.57
C GLU A 107 3.85 -4.46 -3.22
N ALA A 108 2.97 -5.31 -2.68
CA ALA A 108 2.63 -6.59 -3.26
C ALA A 108 1.12 -6.84 -3.13
N SER A 109 0.63 -7.89 -3.76
CA SER A 109 -0.74 -8.36 -3.55
C SER A 109 -0.76 -9.86 -3.33
N PHE A 110 -1.75 -10.33 -2.58
CA PHE A 110 -1.99 -11.74 -2.33
C PHE A 110 -3.49 -12.04 -2.29
N THR A 111 -3.82 -13.32 -2.46
CA THR A 111 -5.19 -13.80 -2.35
C THR A 111 -5.56 -13.96 -0.88
N VAL A 112 -6.68 -13.35 -0.49
CA VAL A 112 -7.26 -13.47 0.86
C VAL A 112 -8.29 -14.58 0.86
N TYR A 113 -8.19 -15.44 1.88
CA TYR A 113 -9.12 -16.53 2.17
C TYR A 113 -9.87 -16.24 3.49
N GLU A 114 -10.98 -16.92 3.73
CA GLU A 114 -11.79 -16.74 4.95
C GLU A 114 -11.00 -16.93 6.25
N ASP A 115 -10.09 -17.90 6.30
CA ASP A 115 -9.26 -18.17 7.48
C ASP A 115 -8.25 -17.04 7.80
N PHE A 116 -7.89 -16.20 6.82
CA PHE A 116 -7.03 -15.04 7.05
C PHE A 116 -7.68 -14.02 8.00
N TYR A 117 -9.01 -13.86 7.97
CA TYR A 117 -9.71 -12.89 8.83
C TYR A 117 -9.61 -13.22 10.33
N ILE A 118 -9.36 -14.48 10.66
CA ILE A 118 -9.20 -14.95 12.04
C ILE A 118 -7.73 -15.05 12.45
N TYR A 119 -6.78 -14.68 11.59
CA TYR A 119 -5.36 -14.62 11.92
C TYR A 119 -5.11 -13.73 13.15
N LYS A 120 -4.20 -14.18 14.05
CA LYS A 120 -3.83 -13.47 15.28
C LYS A 120 -2.34 -13.40 15.55
N LYS A 121 -1.58 -14.45 15.22
CA LYS A 121 -0.14 -14.56 15.51
C LYS A 121 0.51 -15.68 14.69
N GLY A 122 1.84 -15.66 14.62
CA GLY A 122 2.68 -16.63 13.92
C GLY A 122 2.79 -16.35 12.43
N VAL A 123 3.33 -17.30 11.67
CA VAL A 123 3.39 -17.21 10.20
C VAL A 123 2.08 -17.76 9.62
N TYR A 124 1.32 -16.89 8.95
CA TYR A 124 0.08 -17.30 8.29
C TYR A 124 0.36 -18.29 7.16
N GLN A 125 -0.39 -19.38 7.13
CA GLN A 125 -0.47 -20.32 6.00
C GLN A 125 -1.95 -20.64 5.79
N TYR A 126 -2.39 -20.66 4.53
CA TYR A 126 -3.76 -21.02 4.19
C TYR A 126 -4.04 -22.48 4.61
N THR A 127 -5.18 -22.70 5.27
CA THR A 127 -5.61 -24.00 5.78
C THR A 127 -6.99 -24.41 5.27
N ALA A 128 -7.96 -23.48 5.21
CA ALA A 128 -9.32 -23.76 4.78
C ALA A 128 -10.10 -22.48 4.47
N GLY A 129 -11.24 -22.64 3.79
CA GLY A 129 -12.18 -21.55 3.50
C GLY A 129 -12.09 -21.05 2.06
N GLU A 130 -13.11 -20.30 1.66
CA GLU A 130 -13.25 -19.83 0.28
C GLU A 130 -12.36 -18.62 -0.01
N VAL A 131 -12.13 -18.38 -1.31
CA VAL A 131 -11.45 -17.17 -1.79
C VAL A 131 -12.38 -15.97 -1.61
N LEU A 132 -11.88 -14.94 -0.93
CA LEU A 132 -12.61 -13.69 -0.72
C LEU A 132 -12.20 -12.57 -1.67
N GLY A 133 -10.99 -12.65 -2.24
CA GLY A 133 -10.52 -11.70 -3.25
C GLY A 133 -9.01 -11.47 -3.19
N GLY A 134 -8.54 -10.45 -3.91
CA GLY A 134 -7.16 -9.97 -3.83
C GLY A 134 -7.03 -8.81 -2.84
N HIS A 135 -5.87 -8.70 -2.18
CA HIS A 135 -5.56 -7.59 -1.28
C HIS A 135 -4.13 -7.12 -1.50
N ALA A 136 -3.95 -5.80 -1.66
CA ALA A 136 -2.65 -5.16 -1.76
C ALA A 136 -2.11 -4.82 -0.37
N ILE A 137 -0.81 -5.04 -0.17
CA ILE A 137 -0.11 -4.85 1.10
C ILE A 137 1.27 -4.24 0.88
N LYS A 138 1.87 -3.77 1.96
CA LYS A 138 3.27 -3.35 2.02
C LYS A 138 4.13 -4.42 2.69
N ILE A 139 5.16 -4.89 2.01
CA ILE A 139 6.19 -5.79 2.56
C ILE A 139 7.34 -4.93 3.07
N ILE A 140 7.71 -5.11 4.34
CA ILE A 140 8.78 -4.34 5.01
C ILE A 140 10.01 -5.18 5.36
N GLY A 141 9.95 -6.50 5.19
CA GLY A 141 11.02 -7.41 5.59
C GLY A 141 10.63 -8.87 5.44
N TRP A 142 11.46 -9.74 5.99
CA TRP A 142 11.35 -11.20 6.00
C TRP A 142 12.08 -11.75 7.22
N GLY A 143 11.90 -13.04 7.50
CA GLY A 143 12.64 -13.72 8.56
C GLY A 143 12.31 -15.19 8.67
N THR A 144 12.67 -15.79 9.80
CA THR A 144 12.35 -17.18 10.12
C THR A 144 11.79 -17.25 11.55
N GLU A 145 10.64 -17.90 11.72
CA GLU A 145 10.01 -18.15 13.01
C GLU A 145 9.80 -19.66 13.19
N ASN A 146 10.40 -20.26 14.22
CA ASN A 146 10.29 -21.70 14.52
C ASN A 146 10.59 -22.62 13.31
N GLY A 147 11.57 -22.24 12.48
CA GLY A 147 11.94 -22.98 11.28
C GLY A 147 11.05 -22.74 10.06
N THR A 148 10.11 -21.80 10.14
CA THR A 148 9.24 -21.37 9.03
C THR A 148 9.68 -20.00 8.53
N ASP A 149 10.05 -19.90 7.26
CA ASP A 149 10.38 -18.62 6.62
C ASP A 149 9.12 -17.80 6.32
N TYR A 150 9.22 -16.48 6.46
CA TYR A 150 8.14 -15.52 6.20
C TYR A 150 8.65 -14.25 5.52
#